data_AF-A0A6J8B9L2-F1
#
_entry.id   AF-A0A6J8B9L2-F1
#
_cell.length_a   1.000
_cell.length_b   1.000
_cell.length_c   1.000
_cell.angle_alpha   90.00
_cell.angle_beta   90.00
_cell.angle_gamma   90.00
#
_symmetry.space_group_name_H-M   'P 1'
#
loop_
_entity.id
_entity.type
_entity.pdbx_description
1 polymer ?
#
loop_
_entity_poly.entity_id
_entity_poly.type
_entity_poly.pdbx_seq_one_letter_code
_entity_poly.pdbx_strand_id
1 'polypeptide(L)'
;MCGRCENGTDACDRSPTEHSFGAQSECSPCLDGWICKDGYATPCANYTYVLGCNDTYCPDTCTHCEEGYACRGGQRYICLPGTYSKGSVEFCTICTEGLYQDEPGQSECKKCPAGYYSSKSKDRCNACDVGSYSVGDGKVGCIACTSTTECPCMGNKACFEAGDSRAGCINKGSGSYECLDCPAGFIGDGVTCADIDECALHHPCWNTSACINTVPGYQCLACPYGYTGTYEDGLAWNNTVRVFELINQKLAPHRNRFALTLMSV
;
A
#
# COMPACT_ATOMS: atom_id res chain seq x y z
N MET A 1 -6.82 -21.95 -42.63
CA MET A 1 -7.71 -21.42 -41.56
C MET A 1 -7.12 -21.87 -40.24
N CYS A 2 -7.07 -21.01 -39.22
CA CYS A 2 -6.42 -21.34 -37.95
C CYS A 2 -7.08 -22.54 -37.28
N GLY A 3 -6.34 -23.64 -37.28
CA GLY A 3 -6.69 -24.94 -36.77
C GLY A 3 -5.54 -25.90 -36.99
N ARG A 4 -5.32 -26.82 -36.05
CA ARG A 4 -4.26 -27.81 -36.16
C ARG A 4 -4.72 -28.85 -37.18
N CYS A 5 -4.26 -28.75 -38.43
CA CYS A 5 -4.51 -29.79 -39.42
C CYS A 5 -3.58 -30.97 -39.12
N GLU A 6 -4.05 -31.98 -38.39
CA GLU A 6 -3.40 -33.28 -38.46
C GLU A 6 -3.61 -33.86 -39.86
N ASN A 7 -2.52 -34.29 -40.49
CA ASN A 7 -2.49 -34.78 -41.86
C ASN A 7 -3.58 -35.84 -42.12
N GLY A 8 -4.55 -35.51 -42.98
CA GLY A 8 -5.37 -36.51 -43.68
C GLY A 8 -6.87 -36.51 -43.42
N THR A 9 -7.42 -35.58 -42.63
CA THR A 9 -8.88 -35.43 -42.49
C THR A 9 -9.30 -33.99 -42.76
N ASP A 10 -10.33 -33.79 -43.60
CA ASP A 10 -10.91 -32.48 -43.98
C ASP A 10 -11.56 -31.69 -42.80
N ALA A 11 -11.26 -32.07 -41.56
CA ALA A 11 -11.70 -31.39 -40.35
C ALA A 11 -10.51 -30.65 -39.73
N CYS A 12 -10.36 -29.36 -40.02
CA CYS A 12 -9.42 -28.51 -39.31
C CYS A 12 -10.00 -28.24 -37.91
N ASP A 13 -9.45 -28.84 -36.85
CA ASP A 13 -9.80 -28.48 -35.48
C ASP A 13 -9.30 -27.05 -35.22
N ARG A 14 -10.24 -26.10 -35.22
CA ARG A 14 -9.93 -24.67 -35.05
C ARG A 14 -9.28 -24.45 -33.70
N SER A 15 -8.12 -23.81 -33.70
CA SER A 15 -7.36 -23.54 -32.48
C SER A 15 -8.17 -22.62 -31.58
N PRO A 16 -8.41 -22.98 -30.30
CA PRO A 16 -9.17 -22.13 -29.39
C PRO A 16 -8.40 -20.87 -28.98
N THR A 17 -7.11 -20.77 -29.30
CA THR A 17 -6.18 -19.76 -28.76
C THR A 17 -5.51 -18.88 -29.83
N GLU A 18 -5.81 -19.12 -31.10
CA GLU A 18 -5.16 -18.45 -32.23
C GLU A 18 -6.18 -17.92 -33.25
N HIS A 19 -5.81 -16.86 -33.96
CA HIS A 19 -6.65 -16.22 -34.98
C HIS A 19 -5.88 -15.89 -36.26
N SER A 20 -6.60 -15.66 -37.36
CA SER A 20 -6.03 -15.19 -38.64
C SER A 20 -7.00 -14.22 -39.30
N PHE A 21 -6.49 -13.09 -39.81
CA PHE A 21 -7.28 -12.16 -40.60
C PHE A 21 -7.30 -12.58 -42.07
N GLY A 22 -8.45 -13.01 -42.59
CA GLY A 22 -8.63 -13.35 -44.00
C GLY A 22 -7.87 -14.61 -44.43
N ALA A 23 -7.15 -14.55 -45.57
CA ALA A 23 -6.45 -15.68 -46.19
C ALA A 23 -4.97 -15.80 -45.74
N GLN A 24 -4.62 -15.33 -44.54
CA GLN A 24 -3.25 -15.45 -44.03
C GLN A 24 -2.84 -16.92 -43.83
N SER A 25 -1.56 -17.20 -44.11
CA SER A 25 -0.96 -18.54 -44.04
C SER A 25 -0.48 -18.94 -42.63
N GLU A 26 -0.45 -17.99 -41.69
CA GLU A 26 0.08 -18.19 -40.33
C GLU A 26 -0.89 -17.60 -39.30
N CYS A 27 -0.98 -18.26 -38.15
CA CYS A 27 -1.85 -17.88 -37.05
C CYS A 27 -1.13 -16.97 -36.06
N SER A 28 -1.85 -16.00 -35.51
CA SER A 28 -1.36 -15.10 -34.46
C SER A 28 -2.01 -15.42 -33.11
N PRO A 29 -1.30 -15.28 -31.99
CA PRO A 29 -1.88 -15.45 -30.66
C PRO A 29 -3.02 -14.45 -30.45
N CYS A 30 -4.03 -14.84 -29.68
CA CYS A 30 -5.12 -13.94 -29.35
C CYS A 30 -4.59 -12.69 -28.61
N LEU A 31 -5.07 -11.51 -29.02
CA LEU A 31 -4.70 -10.24 -28.40
C LEU A 31 -5.47 -10.05 -27.09
N ASP A 32 -4.80 -9.47 -26.08
CA ASP A 32 -5.48 -9.05 -24.86
C ASP A 32 -6.60 -8.06 -25.19
N GLY A 33 -7.78 -8.29 -24.59
CA GLY A 33 -8.97 -7.47 -24.85
C GLY A 33 -9.78 -7.85 -26.09
N TRP A 34 -9.46 -8.98 -26.72
CA TRP A 34 -10.20 -9.53 -27.86
C TRP A 34 -10.76 -10.91 -27.54
N ILE A 35 -11.98 -11.17 -27.99
CA ILE A 35 -12.54 -12.52 -28.01
C ILE A 35 -12.01 -13.23 -29.25
N CYS A 36 -11.38 -14.39 -29.05
CA CYS A 36 -10.99 -15.28 -30.14
C CYS A 36 -11.88 -16.52 -30.15
N LYS A 37 -12.67 -16.67 -31.22
CA LYS A 37 -13.56 -17.82 -31.40
C LYS A 37 -13.60 -18.22 -32.87
N ASP A 38 -13.49 -19.51 -33.12
CA ASP A 38 -13.59 -20.10 -34.47
C ASP A 38 -12.60 -19.48 -35.49
N GLY A 39 -11.42 -19.04 -35.04
CA GLY A 39 -10.38 -18.41 -35.87
C GLY A 39 -10.56 -16.92 -36.14
N TYR A 40 -11.60 -16.29 -35.59
CA TYR A 40 -11.87 -14.85 -35.67
C TYR A 40 -11.55 -14.14 -34.36
N ALA A 41 -11.02 -12.93 -34.44
CA ALA A 41 -10.79 -12.04 -33.31
C ALA A 41 -11.77 -10.86 -33.35
N THR A 42 -12.54 -10.66 -32.29
CA THR A 42 -13.50 -9.54 -32.15
C THR A 42 -13.13 -8.71 -30.92
N PRO A 43 -12.97 -7.38 -31.04
CA PRO A 43 -12.61 -6.55 -29.89
C PRO A 43 -13.79 -6.45 -28.92
N CYS A 44 -13.49 -6.42 -27.62
CA CYS A 44 -14.51 -6.12 -26.63
C CYS A 44 -15.02 -4.68 -26.76
N ALA A 45 -16.33 -4.51 -26.55
CA ALA A 45 -16.96 -3.19 -26.58
C ALA A 45 -16.47 -2.30 -25.42
N ASN A 46 -16.72 -0.99 -25.51
CA ASN A 46 -16.37 -0.05 -24.43
C ASN A 46 -16.96 -0.52 -23.09
N TYR A 47 -16.23 -0.23 -22.00
CA TYR A 47 -16.65 -0.59 -20.64
C TYR A 47 -16.71 -2.10 -20.36
N THR A 48 -16.17 -2.92 -21.25
CA THR A 48 -16.03 -4.36 -21.05
C THR A 48 -14.58 -4.78 -21.19
N TYR A 49 -14.23 -5.90 -20.57
CA TYR A 49 -12.92 -6.51 -20.68
C TYR A 49 -13.03 -8.01 -20.88
N VAL A 50 -11.99 -8.60 -21.40
CA VAL A 50 -11.83 -10.05 -21.45
C VAL A 50 -10.43 -10.37 -20.96
N LEU A 51 -10.32 -11.39 -20.10
CA LEU A 51 -9.01 -11.87 -19.67
C LEU A 51 -8.31 -12.50 -20.87
N GLY A 52 -7.00 -12.29 -20.98
CA GLY A 52 -6.19 -12.90 -22.03
C GLY A 52 -6.35 -14.42 -22.05
N CYS A 53 -6.11 -15.00 -23.22
CA CYS A 53 -6.14 -16.44 -23.39
C CYS A 53 -4.94 -17.11 -22.72
N ASN A 54 -5.13 -18.33 -22.23
CA ASN A 54 -4.02 -19.22 -21.91
C ASN A 54 -3.78 -20.22 -23.05
N ASP A 55 -2.80 -21.11 -22.93
CA ASP A 55 -2.43 -22.07 -23.99
C ASP A 55 -3.56 -23.05 -24.38
N THR A 56 -4.60 -23.19 -23.55
CA THR A 56 -5.67 -24.20 -23.69
C THR A 56 -7.09 -23.63 -23.76
N TYR A 57 -7.29 -22.35 -23.43
CA TYR A 57 -8.61 -21.74 -23.28
C TYR A 57 -8.58 -20.23 -23.55
N CYS A 58 -9.54 -19.78 -24.38
CA CYS A 58 -9.91 -18.37 -24.55
C CYS A 58 -11.34 -18.15 -24.03
N PRO A 59 -11.60 -17.07 -23.27
CA PRO A 59 -12.96 -16.66 -22.99
C PRO A 59 -13.69 -16.20 -24.25
N ASP A 60 -14.98 -16.54 -24.36
CA ASP A 60 -15.82 -16.21 -25.51
C ASP A 60 -16.84 -15.09 -25.26
N THR A 61 -16.80 -14.48 -24.07
CA THR A 61 -17.67 -13.36 -23.69
C THR A 61 -16.88 -12.27 -22.97
N CYS A 62 -17.24 -11.01 -23.21
CA CYS A 62 -16.67 -9.86 -22.48
C CYS A 62 -17.42 -9.66 -21.16
N THR A 63 -16.68 -9.34 -20.11
CA THR A 63 -17.21 -9.02 -18.78
C THR A 63 -17.35 -7.52 -18.61
N HIS A 64 -18.44 -7.06 -17.98
CA HIS A 64 -18.61 -5.65 -17.67
C HIS A 64 -17.60 -5.16 -16.62
N CYS A 65 -17.16 -3.92 -16.78
CA CYS A 65 -16.23 -3.31 -15.84
C CYS A 65 -16.89 -3.06 -14.48
N GLU A 66 -16.37 -3.72 -13.45
CA GLU A 66 -16.83 -3.59 -12.07
C GLU A 66 -16.34 -2.28 -11.40
N GLU A 67 -16.95 -1.96 -10.26
CA GLU A 67 -16.53 -0.82 -9.43
C GLU A 67 -15.07 -0.97 -8.97
N GLY A 68 -14.36 0.14 -8.86
CA GLY A 68 -12.91 0.14 -8.57
C GLY A 68 -12.02 -0.07 -9.79
N TYR A 69 -12.58 -0.35 -10.96
CA TYR A 69 -11.84 -0.58 -12.19
C TYR A 69 -12.32 0.30 -13.35
N ALA A 70 -11.42 0.55 -14.29
CA ALA A 70 -11.69 1.16 -15.58
C ALA A 70 -11.34 0.17 -16.69
N CYS A 71 -12.14 0.15 -17.76
CA CYS A 71 -11.97 -0.80 -18.84
C CYS A 71 -11.92 -0.09 -20.18
N ARG A 72 -10.80 -0.28 -20.88
CA ARG A 72 -10.51 0.37 -22.16
C ARG A 72 -9.75 -0.60 -23.05
N GLY A 73 -10.16 -0.68 -24.32
CA GLY A 73 -9.54 -1.61 -25.28
C GLY A 73 -9.68 -3.08 -24.89
N GLY A 74 -10.77 -3.45 -24.19
CA GLY A 74 -11.00 -4.81 -23.71
C GLY A 74 -10.11 -5.23 -22.52
N GLN A 75 -9.34 -4.31 -21.95
CA GLN A 75 -8.47 -4.58 -20.80
C GLN A 75 -9.03 -3.93 -19.54
N ARG A 76 -8.70 -4.51 -18.37
CA ARG A 76 -9.13 -4.04 -17.06
C ARG A 76 -7.97 -3.39 -16.30
N TYR A 77 -8.22 -2.20 -15.76
CA TYR A 77 -7.25 -1.40 -15.01
C TYR A 77 -7.81 -1.08 -13.63
N ILE A 78 -7.05 -1.40 -12.57
CA ILE A 78 -7.40 -1.03 -11.20
C ILE A 78 -7.22 0.48 -11.01
N CYS A 79 -8.19 1.14 -10.37
CA CYS A 79 -8.04 2.54 -10.01
C CYS A 79 -7.01 2.70 -8.90
N LEU A 80 -5.95 3.45 -9.18
CA LEU A 80 -4.88 3.72 -8.23
C LEU A 80 -5.30 4.77 -7.19
N PRO A 81 -4.59 4.87 -6.05
CA PRO A 81 -4.81 5.92 -5.06
C PRO A 81 -4.92 7.32 -5.70
N GLY A 82 -5.85 8.12 -5.21
CA GLY A 82 -6.27 9.39 -5.79
C GLY A 82 -7.32 9.29 -6.89
N THR A 83 -7.76 8.08 -7.26
CA THR A 83 -8.81 7.84 -8.26
C THR A 83 -9.82 6.78 -7.79
N TYR A 84 -11.00 6.74 -8.42
CA TYR A 84 -12.08 5.80 -8.12
C TYR A 84 -12.91 5.47 -9.37
N SER A 85 -13.76 4.45 -9.28
CA SER A 85 -14.70 4.11 -10.36
C SER A 85 -15.98 3.49 -9.84
N LYS A 86 -17.15 3.97 -10.27
CA LYS A 86 -18.44 3.32 -10.04
C LYS A 86 -18.75 2.22 -11.07
N GLY A 87 -17.72 1.71 -11.74
CA GLY A 87 -17.84 0.73 -12.80
C GLY A 87 -18.21 1.37 -14.15
N SER A 88 -18.05 0.58 -15.20
CA SER A 88 -18.36 0.96 -16.59
C SER A 88 -17.78 2.31 -17.04
N VAL A 89 -16.51 2.58 -16.74
CA VAL A 89 -15.76 3.77 -17.20
C VAL A 89 -14.53 3.38 -18.01
N GLU A 90 -14.12 4.21 -18.96
CA GLU A 90 -12.86 4.01 -19.71
C GLU A 90 -11.63 4.47 -18.93
N PHE A 91 -11.81 5.43 -18.03
CA PHE A 91 -10.75 5.99 -17.20
C PHE A 91 -11.25 6.12 -15.76
N CYS A 92 -10.39 5.83 -14.80
CA CYS A 92 -10.69 6.09 -13.40
C CYS A 92 -10.95 7.59 -13.19
N THR A 93 -11.97 7.89 -12.40
CA THR A 93 -12.34 9.25 -12.04
C THR A 93 -11.41 9.75 -10.95
N ILE A 94 -10.80 10.92 -11.14
CA ILE A 94 -9.94 11.51 -10.11
C ILE A 94 -10.77 11.95 -8.90
N CYS A 95 -10.20 11.82 -7.70
CA CYS A 95 -10.77 12.49 -6.54
C CYS A 95 -10.73 14.01 -6.78
N THR A 96 -11.87 14.67 -6.65
CA THR A 96 -11.93 16.14 -6.71
C THR A 96 -11.34 16.75 -5.44
N GLU A 97 -11.12 18.05 -5.45
CA GLU A 97 -10.68 18.79 -4.26
C GLU A 97 -11.59 18.53 -3.05
N GLY A 98 -11.00 18.49 -1.86
CA GLY A 98 -11.65 18.08 -0.61
C GLY A 98 -11.83 16.56 -0.43
N LEU A 99 -11.54 15.75 -1.45
CA LEU A 99 -11.61 14.29 -1.38
C LEU A 99 -10.21 13.66 -1.57
N TYR A 100 -10.07 12.42 -1.12
CA TYR A 100 -8.86 11.62 -1.25
C TYR A 100 -9.19 10.13 -1.37
N GLN A 101 -8.23 9.33 -1.83
CA GLN A 101 -8.34 7.88 -1.80
C GLN A 101 -6.96 7.23 -1.64
N ASP A 102 -6.70 6.65 -0.49
CA ASP A 102 -5.45 5.99 -0.08
C ASP A 102 -5.33 4.55 -0.57
N GLU A 103 -6.45 3.89 -0.85
CA GLU A 103 -6.50 2.48 -1.25
C GLU A 103 -6.79 2.31 -2.76
N PRO A 104 -6.18 1.33 -3.44
CA PRO A 104 -6.51 1.01 -4.82
C PRO A 104 -7.87 0.31 -4.93
N GLY A 105 -8.48 0.36 -6.11
CA GLY A 105 -9.67 -0.43 -6.45
C GLY A 105 -10.96 0.06 -5.78
N GLN A 106 -11.05 1.35 -5.49
CA GLN A 106 -12.17 1.92 -4.71
C GLN A 106 -13.28 2.49 -5.59
N SER A 107 -14.52 2.38 -5.11
CA SER A 107 -15.71 2.82 -5.83
C SER A 107 -16.11 4.28 -5.59
N GLU A 108 -15.47 4.92 -4.62
CA GLU A 108 -15.61 6.34 -4.29
C GLU A 108 -14.37 6.90 -3.60
N CYS A 109 -14.28 8.22 -3.52
CA CYS A 109 -13.25 8.90 -2.72
C CYS A 109 -13.79 9.28 -1.35
N LYS A 110 -12.93 9.19 -0.34
CA LYS A 110 -13.18 9.61 1.05
C LYS A 110 -13.13 11.14 1.13
N LYS A 111 -13.91 11.73 2.04
CA LYS A 111 -13.84 13.18 2.32
C LYS A 111 -12.73 13.45 3.33
N CYS A 112 -12.01 14.55 3.15
CA CYS A 112 -11.04 14.98 4.15
C CYS A 112 -11.74 15.39 5.44
N PRO A 113 -11.35 14.84 6.61
CA PRO A 113 -11.95 15.22 7.87
C PRO A 113 -11.59 16.65 8.26
N ALA A 114 -12.31 17.21 9.25
CA ALA A 114 -11.97 18.50 9.84
C ALA A 114 -10.49 18.59 10.23
N GLY A 115 -9.89 19.77 10.09
CA GLY A 115 -8.46 20.02 10.28
C GLY A 115 -7.57 19.59 9.11
N TYR A 116 -8.15 19.01 8.06
CA TYR A 116 -7.44 18.63 6.85
C TYR A 116 -8.10 19.22 5.60
N TYR A 117 -7.35 19.23 4.50
CA TYR A 117 -7.82 19.62 3.19
C TYR A 117 -7.17 18.77 2.10
N SER A 118 -7.74 18.81 0.89
CA SER A 118 -7.14 18.11 -0.26
C SER A 118 -7.35 18.87 -1.55
N SER A 119 -6.38 18.74 -2.46
CA SER A 119 -6.50 19.16 -3.85
C SER A 119 -6.90 17.97 -4.73
N LYS A 120 -6.90 18.13 -6.06
CA LYS A 120 -7.33 17.05 -6.97
C LYS A 120 -6.36 15.87 -6.96
N SER A 121 -6.89 14.66 -7.09
CA SER A 121 -6.16 13.40 -7.30
C SER A 121 -5.15 13.05 -6.20
N LYS A 122 -5.54 13.23 -4.93
CA LYS A 122 -4.67 12.94 -3.77
C LYS A 122 -4.98 11.59 -3.12
N ASP A 123 -3.92 10.92 -2.67
CA ASP A 123 -3.97 9.68 -1.90
C ASP A 123 -4.20 9.93 -0.40
N ARG A 124 -3.99 11.14 0.08
CA ARG A 124 -4.20 11.55 1.48
C ARG A 124 -4.59 13.02 1.56
N CYS A 125 -5.16 13.40 2.69
CA CYS A 125 -5.39 14.80 2.99
C CYS A 125 -4.14 15.46 3.58
N ASN A 126 -3.96 16.74 3.26
CA ASN A 126 -2.96 17.59 3.89
C ASN A 126 -3.52 18.14 5.19
N ALA A 127 -2.72 18.09 6.25
CA ALA A 127 -3.02 18.74 7.51
C ALA A 127 -3.02 20.26 7.33
N CYS A 128 -3.90 20.95 8.05
CA CYS A 128 -3.77 22.39 8.25
C CYS A 128 -2.56 22.70 9.13
N ASP A 129 -1.81 23.74 8.77
CA ASP A 129 -0.69 24.23 9.59
C ASP A 129 -1.18 24.65 10.98
N VAL A 130 -0.28 24.68 11.98
CA VAL A 130 -0.61 24.97 13.38
C VAL A 130 -1.36 26.30 13.60
N GLY A 131 -1.20 27.28 12.70
CA GLY A 131 -1.89 28.58 12.69
C GLY A 131 -3.15 28.62 11.85
N SER A 132 -3.70 27.45 11.46
CA SER A 132 -4.91 27.34 10.64
C SER A 132 -5.75 26.11 11.02
N TYR A 133 -6.99 26.07 10.54
CA TYR A 133 -7.94 24.98 10.77
C TYR A 133 -8.92 24.80 9.61
N SER A 134 -9.63 23.68 9.57
CA SER A 134 -10.79 23.50 8.68
C SER A 134 -11.94 22.84 9.45
N VAL A 135 -13.18 23.30 9.23
CA VAL A 135 -14.36 22.84 10.00
C VAL A 135 -15.24 21.94 9.15
N GLY A 136 -15.47 20.72 9.62
CA GLY A 136 -16.26 19.71 8.91
C GLY A 136 -15.53 19.09 7.72
N ASP A 137 -16.19 18.15 7.05
CA ASP A 137 -15.54 17.31 6.05
C ASP A 137 -15.51 17.95 4.66
N GLY A 138 -14.57 17.49 3.83
CA GLY A 138 -14.51 17.80 2.40
C GLY A 138 -13.95 19.18 2.07
N LYS A 139 -13.08 19.74 2.92
CA LYS A 139 -12.56 21.10 2.71
C LYS A 139 -11.39 21.14 1.74
N VAL A 140 -11.34 22.21 0.96
CA VAL A 140 -10.33 22.45 -0.10
C VAL A 140 -9.16 23.30 0.39
N GLY A 141 -9.26 23.86 1.59
CA GLY A 141 -8.23 24.68 2.22
C GLY A 141 -8.53 24.95 3.70
N CYS A 142 -7.60 25.66 4.33
CA CYS A 142 -7.65 26.00 5.76
C CYS A 142 -7.93 27.49 5.96
N ILE A 143 -8.52 27.80 7.11
CA ILE A 143 -8.85 29.13 7.60
C ILE A 143 -7.79 29.51 8.63
N ALA A 144 -7.20 30.71 8.49
CA ALA A 144 -6.21 31.21 9.43
C ALA A 144 -6.84 31.51 10.79
N CYS A 145 -6.13 31.20 11.87
CA CYS A 145 -6.55 31.47 13.23
C CYS A 145 -6.21 32.90 13.64
N THR A 146 -6.98 33.45 14.57
CA THR A 146 -6.75 34.78 15.15
C THR A 146 -6.16 34.73 16.56
N SER A 147 -6.23 33.58 17.24
CA SER A 147 -5.73 33.40 18.61
C SER A 147 -5.46 31.93 18.95
N THR A 148 -4.73 31.70 20.04
CA THR A 148 -4.49 30.36 20.61
C THR A 148 -5.74 29.72 21.21
N THR A 149 -6.77 30.51 21.55
CA THR A 149 -8.07 29.99 21.99
C THR A 149 -8.84 29.37 20.83
N GLU A 150 -8.69 29.91 19.62
CA GLU A 150 -9.29 29.37 18.41
C GLU A 150 -8.49 28.16 17.88
N CYS A 151 -7.16 28.23 18.00
CA CYS A 151 -6.24 27.20 17.56
C CYS A 151 -5.24 26.82 18.67
N PRO A 152 -5.63 25.86 19.52
CA PRO A 152 -4.80 25.41 20.64
C PRO A 152 -3.44 24.86 20.21
N CYS A 153 -3.32 24.32 18.99
CA CYS A 153 -2.06 23.81 18.45
C CYS A 153 -0.99 24.89 18.23
N MET A 154 -1.37 26.18 18.22
CA MET A 154 -0.40 27.28 18.23
C MET A 154 0.36 27.38 19.56
N GLY A 155 -0.13 26.74 20.62
CA GLY A 155 0.53 26.69 21.93
C GLY A 155 1.29 25.37 22.15
N ASN A 156 2.44 25.44 22.82
CA ASN A 156 3.31 24.29 23.14
C ASN A 156 2.78 23.36 24.26
N LYS A 157 1.46 23.21 24.40
CA LYS A 157 0.85 22.39 25.48
C LYS A 157 -0.40 21.61 25.08
N ALA A 158 -0.81 21.67 23.81
CA ALA A 158 -2.00 20.95 23.36
C ALA A 158 -1.78 19.44 23.32
N CYS A 159 -0.61 19.00 22.84
CA CYS A 159 -0.25 17.59 22.71
C CYS A 159 1.08 17.29 23.41
N PHE A 160 1.42 16.01 23.49
CA PHE A 160 2.64 15.55 24.13
C PHE A 160 3.90 16.21 23.53
N GLU A 161 4.75 16.73 24.42
CA GLU A 161 6.09 17.21 24.09
C GLU A 161 7.09 16.76 25.18
N ALA A 162 8.18 16.11 24.76
CA ALA A 162 9.29 15.71 25.62
C ALA A 162 10.61 15.89 24.87
N GLY A 163 11.34 16.97 25.17
CA GLY A 163 12.56 17.34 24.45
C GLY A 163 12.28 17.58 22.97
N ASP A 164 12.96 16.85 22.09
CA ASP A 164 12.75 16.92 20.63
C ASP A 164 11.60 16.02 20.12
N SER A 165 11.01 15.19 21.00
CA SER A 165 9.89 14.31 20.64
C SER A 165 8.55 14.99 20.89
N ARG A 166 7.75 15.14 19.84
CA ARG A 166 6.43 15.77 19.90
C ARG A 166 5.38 14.96 19.16
N ALA A 167 4.18 14.87 19.74
CA ALA A 167 3.01 14.41 19.01
C ALA A 167 2.50 15.53 18.09
N GLY A 168 1.99 15.15 16.91
CA GLY A 168 1.38 16.13 16.00
C GLY A 168 0.09 16.71 16.58
N CYS A 169 -0.23 17.95 16.26
CA CYS A 169 -1.46 18.62 16.69
C CYS A 169 -2.20 19.20 15.49
N ILE A 170 -3.51 18.92 15.38
CA ILE A 170 -4.37 19.38 14.29
C ILE A 170 -5.55 20.17 14.85
N ASN A 171 -5.70 21.43 14.44
CA ASN A 171 -6.87 22.23 14.83
C ASN A 171 -8.11 21.83 14.00
N LYS A 172 -9.23 21.60 14.69
CA LYS A 172 -10.55 21.29 14.10
C LYS A 172 -11.49 22.50 14.04
N GLY A 173 -11.03 23.63 14.58
CA GLY A 173 -11.75 24.91 14.61
C GLY A 173 -12.53 25.16 15.89
N SER A 174 -12.87 26.43 16.14
CA SER A 174 -13.62 26.87 17.34
C SER A 174 -13.00 26.39 18.67
N GLY A 175 -11.67 26.35 18.75
CA GLY A 175 -10.94 25.87 19.94
C GLY A 175 -10.87 24.34 20.08
N SER A 176 -11.43 23.59 19.13
CA SER A 176 -11.29 22.13 19.06
C SER A 176 -10.00 21.75 18.34
N TYR A 177 -9.36 20.68 18.81
CA TYR A 177 -8.12 20.13 18.27
C TYR A 177 -8.05 18.61 18.50
N GLU A 178 -7.13 17.97 17.80
CA GLU A 178 -6.83 16.55 17.93
C GLU A 178 -5.31 16.37 17.98
N CYS A 179 -4.85 15.52 18.90
CA CYS A 179 -3.46 15.06 18.90
C CYS A 179 -3.35 13.80 18.05
N LEU A 180 -2.30 13.77 17.22
CA LEU A 180 -1.95 12.58 16.45
C LEU A 180 -1.26 11.56 17.34
N ASP A 181 -1.01 10.38 16.78
CA ASP A 181 -0.29 9.31 17.47
C ASP A 181 1.02 9.81 18.11
N CYS A 182 1.38 9.16 19.21
CA CYS A 182 2.63 9.43 19.90
C CYS A 182 3.84 9.32 18.94
N PRO A 183 4.89 10.13 19.16
CA PRO A 183 6.13 10.03 18.37
C PRO A 183 6.74 8.63 18.51
N ALA A 184 7.55 8.23 17.52
CA ALA A 184 8.24 6.94 17.54
C ALA A 184 9.01 6.73 18.86
N GLY A 185 8.91 5.53 19.43
CA GLY A 185 9.47 5.19 20.75
C GLY A 185 8.53 5.44 21.92
N PHE A 186 7.34 5.99 21.67
CA PHE A 186 6.34 6.22 22.70
C PHE A 186 4.99 5.56 22.36
N ILE A 187 4.21 5.25 23.39
CA ILE A 187 2.86 4.69 23.30
C ILE A 187 1.88 5.52 24.12
N GLY A 188 0.64 5.68 23.64
CA GLY A 188 -0.38 6.49 24.32
C GLY A 188 -1.41 7.05 23.35
N ASP A 189 -2.07 8.14 23.75
CA ASP A 189 -3.15 8.79 23.01
C ASP A 189 -2.74 10.11 22.33
N GLY A 190 -1.43 10.40 22.25
CA GLY A 190 -0.90 11.64 21.69
C GLY A 190 -0.95 12.85 22.64
N VAL A 191 -1.80 12.81 23.66
CA VAL A 191 -1.83 13.80 24.75
C VAL A 191 -0.88 13.35 25.87
N THR A 192 -1.01 12.08 26.26
CA THR A 192 -0.18 11.41 27.24
C THR A 192 0.55 10.28 26.54
N CYS A 193 1.85 10.44 26.37
CA CYS A 193 2.71 9.43 25.78
C CYS A 193 3.70 8.92 26.84
N ALA A 194 3.84 7.60 26.93
CA ALA A 194 4.81 6.91 27.76
C ALA A 194 5.88 6.29 26.86
N ASP A 195 7.13 6.33 27.32
CA ASP A 195 8.23 5.65 26.67
C ASP A 195 7.95 4.13 26.58
N ILE A 196 8.25 3.54 25.43
CA ILE A 196 8.14 2.10 25.24
C ILE A 196 9.43 1.48 25.76
N ASP A 197 9.33 0.62 26.79
CA ASP A 197 10.48 -0.18 27.21
C ASP A 197 10.68 -1.35 26.24
N GLU A 198 11.43 -1.13 25.15
CA GLU A 198 11.70 -2.19 24.18
C GLU A 198 12.56 -3.32 24.80
N CYS A 199 13.35 -3.03 25.83
CA CYS A 199 14.11 -4.07 26.52
C CYS A 199 13.19 -5.07 27.23
N ALA A 200 12.12 -4.59 27.86
CA ALA A 200 11.15 -5.41 28.57
C ALA A 200 10.11 -6.07 27.66
N LEU A 201 9.65 -5.37 26.62
CA LEU A 201 8.57 -5.85 25.76
C LEU A 201 9.06 -6.83 24.69
N HIS A 202 10.29 -6.64 24.25
CA HIS A 202 10.69 -6.93 22.89
C HIS A 202 12.03 -7.68 22.83
N HIS A 203 12.87 -7.54 23.87
CA HIS A 203 14.17 -8.20 23.99
C HIS A 203 15.01 -8.10 22.69
N PRO A 204 15.21 -6.90 22.13
CA PRO A 204 15.77 -6.71 20.79
C PRO A 204 17.27 -7.05 20.71
N CYS A 205 17.95 -7.09 21.86
CA CYS A 205 19.36 -7.44 21.93
C CYS A 205 19.56 -8.95 21.82
N TRP A 206 20.66 -9.37 21.19
CA TRP A 206 20.99 -10.79 21.05
C TRP A 206 21.10 -11.48 22.41
N ASN A 207 20.82 -12.79 22.47
CA ASN A 207 20.60 -13.63 23.65
C ASN A 207 21.56 -13.48 24.86
N THR A 208 22.69 -12.78 24.74
CA THR A 208 23.63 -12.52 25.84
C THR A 208 24.05 -11.06 26.00
N SER A 209 23.65 -10.14 25.12
CA SER A 209 23.96 -8.71 25.25
C SER A 209 22.92 -8.03 26.14
N ALA A 210 23.36 -7.26 27.13
CA ALA A 210 22.45 -6.47 27.95
C ALA A 210 21.80 -5.35 27.12
N CYS A 211 20.53 -5.11 27.41
CA CYS A 211 19.72 -4.05 26.83
C CYS A 211 19.59 -2.91 27.84
N ILE A 212 19.73 -1.68 27.38
CA ILE A 212 19.52 -0.46 28.17
C ILE A 212 18.37 0.31 27.52
N ASN A 213 17.30 0.52 28.26
CA ASN A 213 16.20 1.35 27.81
C ASN A 213 16.62 2.83 27.82
N THR A 214 16.39 3.53 26.73
CA THR A 214 16.61 4.98 26.57
C THR A 214 15.27 5.69 26.36
N VAL A 215 15.22 7.02 26.45
CA VAL A 215 13.96 7.76 26.26
C VAL A 215 14.15 8.83 25.18
N PRO A 216 13.66 8.62 23.94
CA PRO A 216 13.08 7.37 23.41
C PRO A 216 14.11 6.26 23.14
N GLY A 217 13.63 5.01 23.09
CA GLY A 217 14.30 3.89 22.41
C GLY A 217 15.12 2.96 23.30
N TYR A 218 16.12 2.30 22.72
CA TYR A 218 17.01 1.40 23.47
C TYR A 218 18.42 1.36 22.88
N GLN A 219 19.36 0.93 23.71
CA GLN A 219 20.74 0.66 23.33
C GLN A 219 21.15 -0.75 23.77
N CYS A 220 21.67 -1.54 22.83
CA CYS A 220 22.33 -2.80 23.14
C CYS A 220 23.81 -2.58 23.45
N LEU A 221 24.30 -3.22 24.52
CA LEU A 221 25.73 -3.19 24.81
C LEU A 221 26.55 -3.91 23.72
N ALA A 222 27.82 -3.51 23.62
CA ALA A 222 28.78 -4.08 22.68
C ALA A 222 28.92 -5.61 22.83
N CYS A 223 29.36 -6.25 21.74
CA CYS A 223 29.59 -7.69 21.69
C CYS A 223 30.51 -8.16 22.83
N PRO A 224 30.25 -9.32 23.45
CA PRO A 224 31.20 -9.96 24.33
C PRO A 224 32.54 -10.21 23.62
N TYR A 225 33.64 -10.30 24.40
CA TYR A 225 34.94 -10.66 23.85
C TYR A 225 34.87 -11.94 23.00
N GLY A 226 35.41 -11.89 21.78
CA GLY A 226 35.38 -13.03 20.84
C GLY A 226 34.28 -12.98 19.79
N TYR A 227 33.38 -11.99 19.82
CA TYR A 227 32.31 -11.79 18.84
C TYR A 227 32.47 -10.45 18.10
N THR A 228 32.03 -10.41 16.84
CA THR A 228 31.88 -9.18 16.06
C THR A 228 30.42 -9.02 15.60
N GLY A 229 29.96 -7.78 15.53
CA GLY A 229 28.62 -7.42 15.09
C GLY A 229 28.46 -5.90 15.08
N THR A 230 27.35 -5.42 14.55
CA THR A 230 26.99 -4.00 14.67
C THR A 230 26.36 -3.74 16.04
N TYR A 231 26.72 -2.62 16.67
CA TYR A 231 25.90 -2.01 17.72
C TYR A 231 24.94 -1.06 17.00
N GLU A 232 23.66 -1.06 17.34
CA GLU A 232 22.79 0.05 16.92
C GLU A 232 21.91 0.45 18.08
N ASP A 233 21.67 1.75 18.13
CA ASP A 233 20.65 2.38 18.95
C ASP A 233 19.35 2.34 18.15
N GLY A 234 18.24 1.95 18.78
CA GLY A 234 16.92 1.87 18.15
C GLY A 234 15.99 2.90 18.78
N LEU A 235 15.15 3.56 17.98
CA LEU A 235 14.14 4.51 18.47
C LEU A 235 12.77 3.87 18.74
N ALA A 236 12.55 2.64 18.27
CA ALA A 236 11.31 1.88 18.40
C ALA A 236 11.57 0.38 18.10
N TRP A 237 10.52 -0.44 18.10
CA TRP A 237 10.59 -1.84 17.66
C TRP A 237 11.04 -1.96 16.19
N ASN A 238 12.31 -2.31 15.99
CA ASN A 238 12.85 -2.74 14.71
C ASN A 238 13.08 -4.26 14.76
N ASN A 239 12.37 -5.00 13.91
CA ASN A 239 12.37 -6.47 13.85
C ASN A 239 13.67 -7.10 13.29
N THR A 240 14.70 -6.31 13.02
CA THR A 240 16.00 -6.83 12.58
C THR A 240 16.78 -7.37 13.78
N VAL A 241 16.48 -8.61 14.18
CA VAL A 241 17.27 -9.35 15.18
C VAL A 241 18.70 -9.51 14.65
N ARG A 242 19.69 -9.08 15.43
CA ARG A 242 21.10 -9.14 15.04
C ARG A 242 21.60 -10.57 14.89
N VAL A 243 22.54 -10.73 13.96
CA VAL A 243 23.37 -11.93 13.82
C VAL A 243 24.79 -11.54 14.23
N PHE A 244 25.33 -12.18 15.27
CA PHE A 244 26.73 -12.03 15.66
C PHE A 244 27.58 -13.15 15.04
N GLU A 245 28.80 -12.80 14.63
CA GLU A 245 29.80 -13.77 14.15
C GLU A 245 30.92 -13.90 15.18
N LEU A 246 31.32 -15.14 15.50
CA LEU A 246 32.53 -15.40 16.28
C LEU A 246 33.76 -14.97 15.47
N ILE A 247 34.74 -14.35 16.14
CA ILE A 247 35.97 -13.79 15.55
C ILE A 247 36.80 -14.82 14.74
N ASN A 248 36.46 -16.11 14.74
CA ASN A 248 37.18 -17.14 13.97
C ASN A 248 36.25 -18.14 13.22
N GLN A 249 34.96 -17.86 13.09
CA GLN A 249 34.04 -18.69 12.29
C GLN A 249 33.10 -17.81 11.46
N LYS A 250 33.46 -17.57 10.20
CA LYS A 250 32.47 -17.23 9.16
C LYS A 250 31.47 -18.39 9.08
N LEU A 251 30.35 -18.28 9.77
CA LEU A 251 29.22 -19.16 9.49
C LEU A 251 28.57 -18.65 8.20
N ALA A 252 28.44 -19.56 7.24
CA ALA A 252 27.94 -19.34 5.90
C ALA A 252 26.61 -18.56 5.86
N PRO A 253 26.32 -17.84 4.75
CA PRO A 253 25.12 -17.00 4.65
C PRO A 253 23.86 -17.82 4.92
N HIS A 254 22.94 -17.21 5.68
CA HIS A 254 21.60 -17.70 5.95
C HIS A 254 20.97 -18.32 4.69
N ARG A 255 20.88 -19.66 4.65
CA ARG A 255 19.86 -20.35 3.87
C ARG A 255 18.62 -20.44 4.74
N ASN A 256 17.58 -19.71 4.34
CA ASN A 256 16.19 -19.99 4.70
C ASN A 256 15.95 -21.51 4.68
N ARG A 257 15.67 -22.11 5.84
CA ARG A 257 14.94 -23.37 5.93
C ARG A 257 14.01 -23.32 7.13
N PHE A 258 12.77 -22.90 6.86
CA PHE A 258 11.61 -23.63 7.37
C PHE A 258 11.86 -25.12 7.13
N ALA A 259 12.05 -25.89 8.19
CA ALA A 259 11.90 -27.33 8.18
C ALA A 259 11.32 -27.73 9.53
N LEU A 260 10.00 -27.84 9.51
CA LEU A 260 9.12 -28.47 10.47
C LEU A 260 9.76 -29.74 11.07
N THR A 261 9.93 -29.77 12.38
CA THR A 261 10.21 -31.00 13.12
C THR A 261 8.89 -31.77 13.24
N LEU A 262 8.66 -32.76 12.39
CA LEU A 262 7.69 -33.82 12.66
C LEU A 262 8.42 -34.92 13.44
N MET A 263 8.09 -35.01 14.73
CA MET A 263 8.30 -36.21 15.52
C MET A 263 7.44 -37.33 14.93
N SER A 264 8.01 -38.53 14.78
CA SER A 264 7.23 -39.77 14.75
C SER A 264 8.05 -40.88 15.41
N VAL A 265 7.41 -41.48 16.41
CA VAL A 265 7.65 -42.85 16.89
C VAL A 265 7.22 -43.82 15.80
#